data_AF-A0A955KUV2-F1
#
_entry.id   AF-A0A955KUV2-F1
#
_cell.length_a   1.000
_cell.length_b   1.000
_cell.length_c   1.000
_cell.angle_alpha   90.00
_cell.angle_beta   90.00
_cell.angle_gamma   90.00
#
_symmetry.space_group_name_H-M   'P 1'
#
loop_
_entity.id
_entity.type
_entity.pdbx_description
1 polymer ?
#
loop_
_entity_poly.entity_id
_entity_poly.type
_entity_poly.pdbx_seq_one_letter_code
_entity_poly.pdbx_strand_id
1 'polypeptide(L)'
;MGRTQHSHLRLVVRQREIAAFRDVLAQVKHMSPQRKQAWLDSNAEAMQSAFSIFVDASEKTLQSASKDSQSIDLTYQLVATLKEAEALVAEVFHQPSAQLHS
;
A
#
# COMPACT_ATOMS: atom_id res chain seq x y z
N MET A 1 29.43 -8.52 -7.77
CA MET A 1 28.41 -7.67 -8.44
C MET A 1 26.95 -8.10 -8.21
N GLY A 2 26.62 -9.23 -7.58
CA GLY A 2 25.22 -9.73 -7.52
C GLY A 2 24.30 -9.20 -6.42
N ARG A 3 24.79 -8.55 -5.35
CA ARG A 3 23.92 -8.14 -4.21
C ARG A 3 23.16 -6.83 -4.45
N THR A 4 23.79 -5.86 -5.11
CA THR A 4 23.19 -4.53 -5.36
C THR A 4 22.05 -4.60 -6.39
N GLN A 5 22.26 -5.30 -7.51
CA GLN A 5 21.22 -5.50 -8.53
C GLN A 5 19.99 -6.23 -7.97
N HIS A 6 20.22 -7.20 -7.08
CA HIS A 6 19.14 -7.93 -6.43
C HIS A 6 18.36 -7.06 -5.44
N SER A 7 19.04 -6.16 -4.73
CA SER A 7 18.41 -5.16 -3.85
C SER A 7 17.56 -4.18 -4.66
N HIS A 8 18.09 -3.63 -5.77
CA HIS A 8 17.37 -2.71 -6.64
C HIS A 8 16.11 -3.34 -7.22
N LEU A 9 16.22 -4.56 -7.76
CA LEU A 9 15.08 -5.24 -8.35
C LEU A 9 13.97 -5.48 -7.32
N ARG A 10 14.32 -5.87 -6.09
CA ARG A 10 13.35 -6.03 -4.99
C ARG A 10 12.64 -4.71 -4.68
N LEU A 11 13.38 -3.61 -4.55
CA LEU A 11 12.79 -2.30 -4.28
C LEU A 11 11.83 -1.87 -5.39
N VAL A 12 12.20 -2.03 -6.66
CA VAL A 12 11.36 -1.70 -7.82
C VAL A 12 10.10 -2.57 -7.86
N VAL A 13 10.22 -3.88 -7.60
CA VAL A 13 9.05 -4.77 -7.55
C VAL A 13 8.09 -4.33 -6.45
N ARG A 14 8.60 -4.07 -5.23
CA ARG A 14 7.77 -3.63 -4.10
C ARG A 14 7.07 -2.32 -4.39
N GLN A 15 7.79 -1.36 -4.97
CA GLN A 15 7.21 -0.08 -5.37
C GLN A 15 6.05 -0.26 -6.36
N ARG A 16 6.17 -1.14 -7.34
CA ARG A 16 5.11 -1.40 -8.32
C ARG A 16 3.89 -2.06 -7.69
N GLU A 17 4.09 -3.02 -6.80
CA GLU A 17 2.98 -3.70 -6.15
C GLU A 17 2.20 -2.76 -5.23
N ILE A 18 2.89 -1.95 -4.42
CA ILE A 18 2.21 -0.99 -3.53
C ILE A 18 1.52 0.13 -4.34
N ALA A 19 2.10 0.55 -5.47
CA ALA A 19 1.45 1.50 -6.38
C ALA A 19 0.17 0.91 -6.99
N ALA A 20 0.20 -0.35 -7.43
CA ALA A 20 -1.00 -1.02 -7.93
C ALA A 20 -2.08 -1.16 -6.85
N PHE A 21 -1.69 -1.50 -5.62
CA PHE A 21 -2.60 -1.55 -4.47
C PHE A 21 -3.22 -0.18 -4.18
N ARG A 22 -2.40 0.88 -4.15
CA ARG A 22 -2.85 2.27 -4.00
C ARG A 22 -3.86 2.66 -5.08
N ASP A 23 -3.61 2.30 -6.34
CA ASP A 23 -4.48 2.64 -7.46
C ASP A 23 -5.85 1.94 -7.37
N VAL A 24 -5.89 0.72 -6.84
CA VAL A 24 -7.16 0.03 -6.51
C VAL A 24 -7.91 0.80 -5.42
N LEU A 25 -7.24 1.20 -4.34
CA LEU A 25 -7.89 1.97 -3.26
C LEU A 25 -8.37 3.35 -3.73
N ALA A 26 -7.63 4.02 -4.60
CA ALA A 26 -8.03 5.29 -5.19
C ALA A 26 -9.33 5.14 -6.02
N GLN A 27 -9.46 4.05 -6.79
CA GLN A 27 -10.70 3.76 -7.52
C GLN A 27 -11.88 3.50 -6.57
N VAL A 28 -11.67 2.71 -5.51
CA VAL A 28 -12.69 2.42 -4.49
C VAL A 28 -13.14 3.69 -3.78
N LYS A 29 -12.20 4.59 -3.45
CA LYS A 29 -12.48 5.89 -2.84
C LYS A 29 -13.44 6.74 -3.69
N HIS A 30 -13.35 6.67 -5.00
CA HIS A 30 -14.20 7.43 -5.93
C HIS A 30 -15.51 6.73 -6.32
N MET A 31 -15.79 5.54 -5.78
CA MET A 31 -17.08 4.87 -5.97
C MET A 31 -18.20 5.60 -5.22
N SER A 32 -19.43 5.47 -5.71
CA SER A 32 -20.60 5.92 -4.95
C SER A 32 -20.68 5.16 -3.62
N PRO A 33 -21.27 5.75 -2.55
CA PRO A 33 -21.30 5.12 -1.22
C PRO A 33 -21.86 3.68 -1.23
N GLN A 34 -22.92 3.43 -2.00
CA GLN A 34 -23.53 2.10 -2.12
C GLN A 34 -22.61 1.08 -2.78
N ARG A 35 -21.89 1.47 -3.85
CA ARG A 35 -20.94 0.60 -4.55
C ARG A 35 -19.69 0.37 -3.71
N LYS A 36 -19.21 1.41 -3.03
CA LYS A 36 -18.10 1.31 -2.07
C LYS A 36 -18.44 0.30 -0.98
N GLN A 37 -19.62 0.39 -0.36
CA GLN A 37 -20.02 -0.54 0.69
C GLN A 37 -20.10 -1.99 0.19
N ALA A 38 -20.79 -2.24 -0.92
CA ALA A 38 -20.90 -3.59 -1.50
C ALA A 38 -19.53 -4.19 -1.85
N TRP A 39 -18.60 -3.36 -2.33
CA TRP A 39 -17.23 -3.77 -2.59
C TRP A 39 -16.48 -4.08 -1.30
N LEU A 40 -16.60 -3.24 -0.27
CA LEU A 40 -15.98 -3.46 1.04
C LEU A 40 -16.48 -4.75 1.69
N ASP A 41 -17.78 -5.01 1.66
CA ASP A 41 -18.37 -6.23 2.22
C ASP A 41 -17.77 -7.50 1.61
N SER A 42 -17.34 -7.43 0.34
CA SER A 42 -16.77 -8.57 -0.39
C SER A 42 -15.24 -8.66 -0.32
N ASN A 43 -14.54 -7.55 -0.07
CA ASN A 43 -13.09 -7.46 -0.30
C ASN A 43 -12.30 -6.92 0.90
N ALA A 44 -12.94 -6.39 1.95
CA ALA A 44 -12.22 -5.63 2.98
C ALA A 44 -11.19 -6.46 3.74
N GLU A 45 -11.55 -7.68 4.16
CA GLU A 45 -10.63 -8.57 4.87
C GLU A 45 -9.40 -8.92 4.01
N ALA A 46 -9.62 -9.31 2.75
CA ALA A 46 -8.56 -9.64 1.81
C ALA A 46 -7.62 -8.44 1.57
N MET A 47 -8.18 -7.24 1.47
CA MET A 47 -7.41 -6.02 1.23
C MET A 47 -6.61 -5.57 2.45
N GLN A 48 -7.16 -5.69 3.65
CA GLN A 48 -6.42 -5.42 4.89
C GLN A 48 -5.29 -6.43 5.10
N SER A 49 -5.56 -7.72 4.83
CA SER A 49 -4.53 -8.76 4.86
C SER A 49 -3.42 -8.51 3.85
N ALA A 50 -3.79 -8.18 2.60
CA ALA A 50 -2.83 -7.83 1.55
C ALA A 50 -1.97 -6.62 1.94
N PHE A 51 -2.57 -5.57 2.52
CA PHE A 51 -1.83 -4.41 2.99
C PHE A 51 -0.81 -4.77 4.07
N SER A 52 -1.21 -5.56 5.08
CA SER A 52 -0.31 -6.03 6.13
C SER A 52 0.87 -6.83 5.55
N ILE A 53 0.61 -7.73 4.60
CA ILE A 53 1.66 -8.50 3.92
C ILE A 53 2.61 -7.58 3.14
N PHE A 54 2.08 -6.53 2.50
CA PHE A 54 2.91 -5.55 1.78
C PHE A 54 3.80 -4.74 2.71
N VAL A 55 3.28 -4.31 3.86
CA VAL A 55 4.07 -3.60 4.88
C VAL A 55 5.22 -4.49 5.35
N ASP A 56 4.93 -5.72 5.79
CA ASP A 56 5.94 -6.66 6.27
C ASP A 56 7.01 -6.98 5.20
N ALA A 57 6.59 -7.19 3.95
CA ALA A 57 7.50 -7.47 2.85
C ALA A 57 8.36 -6.25 2.50
N SER A 58 7.80 -5.05 2.62
CA SER A 58 8.52 -3.80 2.36
C SER A 58 9.53 -3.52 3.46
N GLU A 59 9.18 -3.71 4.74
CA GLU A 59 10.11 -3.58 5.86
C GLU A 59 11.33 -4.49 5.70
N LYS A 60 11.12 -5.77 5.36
CA LYS A 60 12.21 -6.72 5.08
C LYS A 60 13.09 -6.28 3.90
N THR A 61 12.47 -5.67 2.88
CA THR A 61 13.19 -5.14 1.72
C THR A 61 14.03 -3.93 2.10
N LEU A 62 13.49 -3.01 2.90
CA LEU A 62 14.18 -1.82 3.40
C LEU A 62 15.35 -2.17 4.31
N GLN A 63 15.18 -3.15 5.21
CA GLN A 63 16.26 -3.62 6.10
C GLN A 63 17.45 -4.23 5.34
N SER A 64 17.21 -4.78 4.15
CA SER A 64 18.23 -5.40 3.31
C SER A 64 18.67 -4.53 2.13
N ALA A 65 18.18 -3.28 2.05
CA ALA A 65 18.50 -2.36 0.97
C ALA A 65 19.98 -1.97 0.98
N SER A 66 20.61 -1.92 -0.19
CA SER A 66 21.97 -1.40 -0.32
C SER A 66 22.03 0.12 -0.07
N LYS A 67 23.20 0.62 0.32
CA LYS A 67 23.41 2.04 0.69
C LYS A 67 23.92 2.91 -0.47
N ASP A 68 23.85 2.42 -1.70
CA ASP A 68 24.13 3.24 -2.87
C ASP A 68 22.98 4.23 -3.13
N SER A 69 23.29 5.33 -3.82
CA SER A 69 22.36 6.43 -4.07
C SER A 69 21.04 5.97 -4.70
N GLN A 70 21.11 5.05 -5.67
CA GLN A 70 19.91 4.56 -6.35
C GLN A 70 19.00 3.74 -5.41
N SER A 71 19.57 2.88 -4.56
CA SER A 71 18.78 2.17 -3.54
C SER A 71 18.19 3.10 -2.49
N ILE A 72 18.90 4.17 -2.14
CA ILE A 72 18.41 5.20 -1.23
C ILE A 72 17.20 5.92 -1.84
N ASP A 73 17.29 6.34 -3.10
CA ASP A 73 16.17 7.00 -3.80
C ASP A 73 14.95 6.07 -3.89
N LEU A 74 15.16 4.81 -4.25
CA LEU A 74 14.09 3.81 -4.31
C LEU A 74 13.48 3.51 -2.93
N THR A 75 14.30 3.54 -1.88
CA THR A 75 13.84 3.41 -0.49
C THR A 75 12.93 4.57 -0.11
N TYR A 76 13.31 5.82 -0.41
CA TYR A 76 12.46 6.97 -0.14
C TYR A 76 11.13 6.89 -0.90
N GLN A 77 11.16 6.48 -2.17
CA GLN A 77 9.95 6.31 -2.97
C GLN A 77 9.04 5.21 -2.41
N LEU A 78 9.60 4.08 -1.99
CA LEU A 78 8.84 2.98 -1.38
C LEU A 78 8.16 3.45 -0.08
N VAL A 79 8.89 4.15 0.79
CA VAL A 79 8.35 4.70 2.05
C VAL A 79 7.24 5.72 1.78
N ALA A 80 7.42 6.63 0.80
CA ALA A 80 6.39 7.59 0.43
C ALA A 80 5.11 6.89 -0.06
N THR A 81 5.26 5.88 -0.93
CA THR A 81 4.10 5.16 -1.49
C THR A 81 3.37 4.33 -0.43
N LEU A 82 4.09 3.76 0.54
CA LEU A 82 3.48 3.08 1.69
C LEU A 82 2.61 4.02 2.53
N LYS A 83 3.09 5.24 2.80
CA LYS A 83 2.31 6.24 3.55
C LYS A 83 1.06 6.70 2.79
N GLU A 84 1.16 6.88 1.48
CA GLU A 84 0.00 7.19 0.64
C GLU A 84 -1.04 6.06 0.68
N ALA A 85 -0.58 4.82 0.56
CA ALA A 85 -1.45 3.64 0.64
C ALA A 85 -2.11 3.51 2.02
N GLU A 86 -1.35 3.72 3.10
CA GLU A 86 -1.86 3.73 4.48
C GLU A 86 -2.97 4.77 4.68
N ALA A 87 -2.77 5.99 4.19
CA ALA A 87 -3.77 7.05 4.27
C ALA A 87 -5.05 6.67 3.50
N LEU A 88 -4.91 6.07 2.31
CA LEU A 88 -6.05 5.58 1.54
C LEU A 88 -6.76 4.40 2.20
N VAL A 89 -6.04 3.47 2.83
CA VAL A 89 -6.63 2.40 3.63
C VAL A 89 -7.45 3.03 4.76
N ALA A 90 -6.89 3.98 5.49
CA ALA A 90 -7.60 4.66 6.57
C ALA A 90 -8.90 5.30 6.05
N GLU A 91 -8.87 6.01 4.92
CA GLU A 91 -10.04 6.68 4.34
C GLU A 91 -11.07 5.73 3.70
N VAL A 92 -10.60 4.62 3.10
CA VAL A 92 -11.47 3.63 2.46
C VAL A 92 -12.18 2.79 3.50
N PHE A 93 -11.47 2.35 4.54
CA PHE A 93 -11.96 1.38 5.53
C PHE A 93 -12.49 2.02 6.83
N HIS A 94 -12.07 3.24 7.20
CA HIS A 94 -12.74 4.00 8.24
C HIS A 94 -13.78 4.93 7.62
N GLN A 95 -15.05 4.51 7.61
CA GLN A 95 -16.13 5.48 7.59
C GLN A 95 -16.37 5.96 9.02
N PRO A 96 -16.55 7.27 9.27
CA PRO A 96 -17.22 7.69 10.49
C PRO A 96 -18.58 7.02 10.47
N SER A 97 -18.92 6.30 11.54
CA SER A 97 -20.26 5.80 11.80
C SER A 97 -21.23 6.99 11.95
N ALA A 98 -21.61 7.60 10.83
CA ALA A 98 -22.66 8.58 10.76
C ALA A 98 -24.00 7.84 10.82
N GLN A 99 -24.38 7.41 12.03
CA GLN A 99 -25.76 7.15 12.44
C GLN A 99 -25.82 6.75 13.93
N LEU A 100 -25.89 7.76 14.80
CA LEU A 100 -26.86 7.72 15.90
C LEU A 100 -27.72 8.97 15.74
N HIS A 101 -28.65 8.90 14.79
CA HIS A 101 -29.89 9.65 14.88
C HIS A 101 -30.84 8.84 15.76
N SER A 102 -31.06 9.35 16.97
CA SER A 102 -32.33 9.28 17.69
C SER A 102 -32.31 10.37 18.75
#